data_AF-A0A7S0DWG9-F1
#
_entry.id   AF-A0A7S0DWG9-F1
#
_cell.length_a   1.000
_cell.length_b   1.000
_cell.length_c   1.000
_cell.angle_alpha   90.00
_cell.angle_beta   90.00
_cell.angle_gamma   90.00
#
_symmetry.space_group_name_H-M   'P 1'
#
loop_
_entity.id
_entity.type
_entity.pdbx_description
1 polymer ?
#
loop_
_entity_poly.entity_id
_entity_poly.type
_entity_poly.pdbx_seq_one_letter_code
_entity_poly.pdbx_strand_id
1 'polypeptide(L)'
;SILCSRGSIKTFDQMLGKIKEDKIPVTLLYGRDDPWIVPLWGFRAKRSLPHSQYYEITPAGHCPHHEVPEAINYLMREWIFDIEGGGDGNLMGKEEKTMKLAFDETHGKPKQETLTITLCDGNPRSVQERVDQWIHQWTSRMA
;
A
#
# COMPACT_ATOMS: atom_id res chain seq x y z
N SER A 1 4.02 4.43 10.66
CA SER A 1 5.23 4.56 11.51
C SER A 1 6.39 3.83 10.85
N ILE A 2 7.36 4.53 10.25
CA ILE A 2 8.62 3.90 9.80
C ILE A 2 9.46 3.68 11.06
N LEU A 3 9.51 2.45 11.56
CA LEU A 3 10.34 2.08 12.69
C LEU A 3 11.79 1.96 12.21
N CYS A 4 12.56 3.05 12.32
CA CYS A 4 14.00 3.00 12.08
C CYS A 4 14.68 2.35 13.30
N SER A 5 14.92 1.04 13.23
CA SER A 5 15.70 0.34 14.24
C SER A 5 17.15 0.80 14.20
N ARG A 6 17.66 1.40 15.28
CA ARG A 6 19.10 1.71 15.42
C ARG A 6 19.87 0.40 15.47
N GLY A 7 20.35 -0.07 14.32
CA GLY A 7 21.18 -1.28 14.20
C GLY A 7 20.80 -2.22 13.05
N SER A 8 19.75 -1.94 12.28
CA SER A 8 19.47 -2.76 11.09
C SER A 8 20.51 -2.49 10.00
N ILE A 9 21.46 -3.42 9.82
CA ILE A 9 22.46 -3.42 8.73
C ILE A 9 21.79 -3.58 7.34
N LYS A 10 20.49 -3.87 7.30
CA LYS A 10 19.75 -4.17 6.08
C LYS A 10 19.15 -2.90 5.45
N THR A 11 19.32 -2.76 4.14
CA THR A 11 18.62 -1.74 3.34
C THR A 11 17.13 -2.07 3.20
N PHE A 12 16.34 -1.09 2.77
CA PHE A 12 14.90 -1.28 2.49
C PHE A 12 14.65 -2.46 1.53
N ASP A 13 15.36 -2.51 0.41
CA ASP A 13 15.21 -3.57 -0.58
C ASP A 13 15.62 -4.94 -0.01
N GLN A 14 16.65 -5.00 0.85
CA GLN A 14 17.05 -6.25 1.52
C GLN A 14 16.00 -6.75 2.52
N MET A 15 15.28 -5.86 3.19
CA MET A 15 14.17 -6.24 4.07
C MET A 15 12.98 -6.77 3.26
N LEU A 16 12.62 -6.12 2.14
CA LEU A 16 11.58 -6.61 1.25
C LEU A 16 11.94 -7.97 0.63
N GLY A 17 13.22 -8.17 0.29
CA GLY A 17 13.74 -9.46 -0.17
C GLY A 17 13.52 -10.57 0.86
N LYS A 18 13.78 -10.28 2.14
CA LYS A 18 13.53 -11.24 3.23
C LYS A 18 12.05 -11.60 3.39
N ILE A 19 11.18 -10.60 3.37
CA ILE A 19 9.71 -10.81 3.42
C ILE A 19 9.25 -11.71 2.26
N LYS A 20 9.81 -11.50 1.06
CA LYS A 20 9.53 -12.31 -0.12
C LYS A 20 10.00 -13.75 0.04
N GLU A 21 11.23 -13.95 0.51
CA GLU A 21 11.82 -15.28 0.75
C GLU A 21 11.00 -16.09 1.76
N ASP A 22 10.58 -15.44 2.85
CA ASP A 22 9.80 -16.05 3.93
C ASP A 22 8.31 -16.21 3.58
N LYS A 23 7.89 -15.78 2.38
CA LYS A 23 6.51 -15.86 1.86
C LYS A 23 5.47 -15.26 2.81
N ILE A 24 5.85 -14.17 3.49
CA ILE A 24 4.96 -13.48 4.42
C ILE A 24 3.89 -12.74 3.59
N PRO A 25 2.59 -12.94 3.85
CA PRO A 25 1.54 -12.20 3.17
C PRO A 25 1.61 -10.72 3.58
N VAL A 26 1.52 -9.82 2.60
CA VAL A 26 1.64 -8.37 2.83
C VAL A 26 0.50 -7.63 2.12
N THR A 27 -0.08 -6.66 2.82
CA THR A 27 -0.95 -5.65 2.23
C THR A 27 -0.40 -4.26 2.54
N LEU A 28 -0.39 -3.38 1.54
CA LEU A 28 0.11 -2.01 1.63
C LEU A 28 -1.10 -1.07 1.60
N LEU A 29 -1.31 -0.33 2.68
CA LEU A 29 -2.37 0.68 2.79
C LEU A 29 -1.73 2.05 2.88
N TYR A 30 -2.08 2.94 1.95
CA TYR A 30 -1.34 4.18 1.76
C TYR A 30 -2.27 5.35 1.52
N GLY A 31 -2.01 6.49 2.14
CA GLY A 31 -2.69 7.73 1.79
C GLY A 31 -2.09 8.29 0.51
N ARG A 32 -2.93 8.54 -0.50
CA ARG A 32 -2.48 9.05 -1.80
C ARG A 32 -1.82 10.43 -1.67
N ASP A 33 -2.30 11.22 -0.72
CA ASP A 33 -1.95 12.62 -0.54
C ASP A 33 -0.87 12.81 0.55
N ASP A 34 -0.09 11.77 0.88
CA ASP A 34 1.01 11.85 1.87
C ASP A 34 2.16 12.75 1.34
N PRO A 35 2.43 13.91 1.98
CA PRO A 35 3.52 14.79 1.55
C PRO A 35 4.91 14.35 2.06
N TRP A 36 4.96 13.41 3.01
CA TRP A 36 6.20 13.01 3.69
C TRP A 36 6.80 11.76 3.05
N ILE A 37 6.00 10.72 2.91
CA ILE A 37 6.41 9.49 2.24
C ILE A 37 5.60 9.40 0.96
N VAL A 38 6.24 9.75 -0.15
CA VAL A 38 5.57 9.78 -1.44
C VAL A 38 5.19 8.36 -1.90
N PRO A 39 4.06 8.19 -2.62
CA PRO A 39 3.60 6.90 -3.11
C PRO A 39 4.64 6.07 -3.88
N LEU A 40 5.68 6.71 -4.45
CA LEU A 40 6.83 6.05 -5.07
C LEU A 40 7.40 4.90 -4.23
N TRP A 41 7.47 5.04 -2.91
CA TRP A 41 7.95 3.98 -2.02
C TRP A 41 6.99 2.78 -1.95
N GLY A 42 5.68 3.04 -2.00
CA GLY A 42 4.65 2.01 -2.15
C GLY A 42 4.79 1.26 -3.47
N PHE A 43 5.01 1.97 -4.58
CA PHE A 43 5.29 1.35 -5.89
C PHE A 43 6.57 0.51 -5.89
N ARG A 44 7.64 0.97 -5.24
CA ARG A 44 8.86 0.16 -5.04
C ARG A 44 8.53 -1.12 -4.28
N ALA A 45 7.83 -1.03 -3.14
CA ALA A 45 7.45 -2.19 -2.36
C ALA A 45 6.59 -3.19 -3.16
N LYS A 46 5.57 -2.70 -3.89
CA LYS A 46 4.70 -3.53 -4.74
C LYS A 46 5.45 -4.25 -5.86
N ARG A 47 6.47 -3.62 -6.47
CA ARG A 47 7.30 -4.28 -7.50
C ARG A 47 8.21 -5.37 -6.91
N SER A 48 8.77 -5.13 -5.72
CA SER A 48 9.57 -6.14 -5.02
C SER A 48 8.73 -7.30 -4.48
N LEU A 49 7.49 -7.01 -4.06
CA LEU A 49 6.50 -7.95 -3.53
C LEU A 49 5.29 -8.05 -4.48
N PRO A 50 5.39 -8.73 -5.63
CA PRO A 50 4.32 -8.73 -6.64
C PRO A 50 3.00 -9.29 -6.12
N HIS A 51 3.04 -10.19 -5.13
CA HIS A 51 1.88 -10.79 -4.49
C HIS A 51 1.23 -9.91 -3.42
N SER A 52 1.85 -8.80 -3.00
CA SER A 52 1.24 -7.91 -2.01
C SER A 52 0.12 -7.10 -2.64
N GLN A 53 -0.96 -6.82 -1.90
CA GLN A 53 -1.93 -5.83 -2.35
C GLN A 53 -1.43 -4.43 -2.05
N TYR A 54 -1.77 -3.46 -2.90
CA TYR A 54 -1.42 -2.06 -2.69
C TYR A 54 -2.62 -1.16 -2.92
N TYR A 55 -3.12 -0.54 -1.85
CA TYR A 55 -4.29 0.34 -1.88
C TYR A 55 -3.86 1.78 -1.58
N GLU A 56 -4.24 2.69 -2.47
CA GLU A 56 -4.16 4.13 -2.26
C GLU A 56 -5.53 4.68 -1.85
N ILE A 57 -5.55 5.49 -0.80
CA ILE A 57 -6.76 6.03 -0.18
C ILE A 57 -6.73 7.54 -0.31
N THR A 58 -7.77 8.11 -0.91
CA THR A 58 -7.92 9.56 -1.15
C THR A 58 -9.21 10.04 -0.48
N PRO A 59 -9.22 11.16 0.27
CA PRO A 59 -8.14 12.15 0.40
C PRO A 59 -7.21 11.95 1.61
N ALA A 60 -6.80 10.72 1.92
CA ALA A 60 -5.95 10.45 3.06
C ALA A 60 -4.48 10.78 2.78
N GLY A 61 -3.79 11.34 3.78
CA GLY A 61 -2.37 11.70 3.78
C GLY A 61 -1.49 10.73 4.56
N HIS A 62 -0.64 11.27 5.43
CA HIS A 62 0.46 10.51 6.07
C HIS A 62 0.00 9.40 7.00
N CYS A 63 -1.12 9.63 7.69
CA CYS A 63 -1.63 8.71 8.70
C CYS A 63 -3.05 8.28 8.32
N PRO A 64 -3.22 7.47 7.26
CA PRO A 64 -4.56 7.12 6.79
C PRO A 64 -5.39 6.39 7.85
N HIS A 65 -4.75 5.71 8.80
CA HIS A 65 -5.41 5.05 9.94
C HIS A 65 -5.98 6.03 10.99
N HIS A 66 -5.45 7.26 11.09
CA HIS A 66 -6.01 8.30 11.95
C HIS A 66 -7.00 9.20 11.21
N GLU A 67 -6.75 9.44 9.92
CA GLU A 67 -7.57 10.32 9.09
C GLU A 67 -8.86 9.64 8.63
N VAL A 68 -8.78 8.37 8.24
CA VAL A 68 -9.89 7.58 7.68
C VAL A 68 -9.94 6.17 8.30
N PRO A 69 -10.11 6.07 9.62
CA PRO A 69 -10.02 4.81 10.37
C PRO A 69 -11.01 3.76 9.85
N GLU A 70 -12.20 4.14 9.41
CA GLU A 70 -13.23 3.22 8.92
C GLU A 70 -12.80 2.51 7.64
N ALA A 71 -12.22 3.25 6.68
CA ALA A 71 -11.71 2.68 5.44
C ALA A 71 -10.55 1.72 5.68
N ILE A 72 -9.62 2.11 6.56
CA ILE A 72 -8.49 1.27 6.95
C ILE A 72 -8.93 0.01 7.68
N ASN A 73 -9.85 0.14 8.64
CA ASN A 73 -10.40 -0.99 9.38
C ASN A 73 -11.14 -1.97 8.47
N TYR A 74 -11.90 -1.45 7.51
CA TYR A 74 -12.57 -2.28 6.50
C TYR A 74 -11.54 -3.08 5.70
N LEU A 75 -10.55 -2.42 5.07
CA LEU A 75 -9.52 -3.09 4.27
C LEU A 75 -8.70 -4.11 5.07
N MET A 76 -8.35 -3.79 6.32
CA MET A 76 -7.61 -4.72 7.17
C MET A 76 -8.45 -5.95 7.53
N ARG A 77 -9.72 -5.77 7.89
CA ARG A 77 -10.61 -6.90 8.23
C ARG A 77 -10.78 -7.82 7.04
N GLU A 78 -11.14 -7.27 5.89
CA GLU A 78 -11.31 -8.04 4.66
C GLU A 78 -10.02 -8.81 4.33
N TRP A 79 -8.85 -8.16 4.44
CA TRP A 79 -7.55 -8.80 4.18
C TRP A 79 -7.27 -9.97 5.13
N ILE A 80 -7.52 -9.78 6.43
CA ILE A 80 -7.33 -10.84 7.43
C ILE A 80 -8.28 -12.00 7.13
N PHE A 81 -9.56 -11.74 6.87
CA PHE A 81 -10.54 -12.77 6.54
C PHE A 81 -10.14 -13.58 5.31
N ASP A 82 -9.63 -12.92 4.26
CA ASP A 82 -9.19 -13.61 3.05
C ASP A 82 -7.97 -14.51 3.31
N ILE A 83 -6.96 -14.01 4.03
CA ILE A 83 -5.76 -14.79 4.39
C ILE A 83 -6.11 -15.98 5.30
N GLU A 84 -6.96 -15.78 6.32
CA GLU A 84 -7.42 -16.84 7.21
C GLU A 84 -8.26 -17.89 6.47
N GLY A 85 -9.01 -17.47 5.45
CA GLY A 85 -9.77 -18.34 4.56
C GLY A 85 -8.91 -19.14 3.57
N GLY A 86 -7.59 -18.96 3.57
CA GLY A 86 -6.66 -19.58 2.61
C GLY A 86 -6.59 -18.89 1.26
N GLY A 87 -7.11 -17.66 1.16
CA GLY A 87 -6.95 -16.77 0.02
C GLY A 87 -5.52 -16.24 -0.12
N ASP A 88 -5.25 -15.54 -1.21
CA ASP A 88 -3.94 -14.95 -1.52
C ASP A 88 -3.82 -13.48 -1.07
N GLY A 89 -4.79 -12.99 -0.30
CA GLY A 89 -4.92 -11.60 0.17
C GLY A 89 -5.63 -10.69 -0.83
N ASN A 90 -6.20 -11.21 -1.91
CA ASN A 90 -6.64 -10.43 -3.07
C ASN A 90 -8.11 -10.00 -3.01
N LEU A 91 -8.39 -8.92 -2.27
CA LEU A 91 -9.75 -8.45 -1.98
C LEU A 91 -10.53 -7.86 -3.16
N MET A 92 -9.86 -7.34 -4.19
CA MET A 92 -10.50 -6.62 -5.30
C MET A 92 -10.21 -7.19 -6.68
N GLY A 93 -9.50 -8.32 -6.78
CA GLY A 93 -9.00 -8.87 -8.03
C GLY A 93 -7.69 -8.20 -8.48
N LYS A 94 -7.19 -8.53 -9.67
CA LYS A 94 -5.89 -8.06 -10.18
C LYS A 94 -5.93 -6.68 -10.88
N GLU A 95 -7.09 -6.05 -10.97
CA GLU A 95 -7.29 -4.83 -11.75
C GLU A 95 -7.53 -3.61 -10.88
N GLU A 96 -7.09 -2.45 -11.34
CA GLU A 96 -7.33 -1.17 -10.69
C GLU A 96 -8.83 -0.95 -10.51
N LYS A 97 -9.27 -1.01 -9.25
CA LYS A 97 -10.66 -0.81 -8.86
C LYS A 97 -10.76 0.39 -7.94
N THR A 98 -11.67 1.28 -8.28
CA THR A 98 -12.04 2.41 -7.45
C THR A 98 -13.31 2.08 -6.67
N MET A 99 -13.24 2.10 -5.35
CA MET A 99 -14.43 2.01 -4.49
C MET A 99 -14.67 3.34 -3.80
N LYS A 100 -15.92 3.80 -3.87
CA LYS A 100 -16.41 4.98 -3.17
C LYS A 100 -17.11 4.53 -1.89
N LEU A 101 -16.54 4.88 -0.74
CA LEU A 101 -17.16 4.62 0.56
C LEU A 101 -17.65 5.95 1.13
N ALA A 102 -18.88 5.95 1.62
CA ALA A 102 -19.43 7.05 2.42
C ALA A 102 -19.52 6.55 3.86
N PHE A 103 -18.90 7.28 4.78
CA PHE A 103 -18.98 6.98 6.21
C PHE A 103 -19.76 8.08 6.90
N ASP A 104 -20.47 7.70 7.97
CA ASP A 104 -21.22 8.60 8.82
C ASP A 104 -20.52 8.69 10.18
N GLU A 105 -20.14 9.90 10.60
CA GLU A 105 -19.54 10.10 11.91
C GLU A 105 -20.65 9.96 12.97
N THR A 106 -20.63 8.84 13.70
CA THR A 106 -21.22 8.86 15.04
C THR A 106 -20.34 9.77 15.90
N HIS A 107 -20.67 11.08 15.94
CA HIS A 107 -20.42 12.11 16.98
C HIS A 107 -20.76 13.52 16.42
N GLY A 108 -21.95 13.70 15.83
CA GLY A 108 -22.64 14.99 15.83
C GLY A 108 -22.35 15.98 14.70
N LYS A 109 -21.75 15.57 13.56
CA LYS A 109 -21.76 16.35 12.30
C LYS A 109 -21.78 15.42 11.09
N PRO A 110 -22.70 15.58 10.11
CA PRO A 110 -22.62 14.83 8.86
C PRO A 110 -21.56 15.46 7.94
N LYS A 111 -20.47 14.74 7.67
CA LYS A 111 -19.65 14.98 6.49
C LYS A 111 -19.58 13.67 5.71
N GLN A 112 -20.47 13.51 4.75
CA GLN A 112 -20.34 12.43 3.75
C GLN A 112 -19.10 12.73 2.88
N GLU A 113 -17.93 12.40 3.39
CA GLU A 113 -16.69 12.51 2.62
C GLU A 113 -16.59 11.26 1.75
N THR A 114 -16.72 11.45 0.43
CA THR A 114 -16.58 10.35 -0.52
C THR A 114 -15.12 9.92 -0.54
N LEU A 115 -14.82 8.78 0.06
CA LEU A 115 -13.48 8.21 0.08
C LEU A 115 -13.27 7.33 -1.14
N THR A 116 -12.13 7.49 -1.80
CA THR A 116 -11.76 6.73 -3.00
C THR A 116 -10.62 5.79 -2.63
N ILE A 117 -10.85 4.48 -2.74
CA ILE A 117 -9.81 3.45 -2.58
C ILE A 117 -9.44 2.95 -3.97
N THR A 118 -8.15 3.02 -4.33
CA THR A 118 -7.61 2.59 -5.62
C THR A 118 -6.65 1.41 -5.42
N LEU A 119 -6.92 0.27 -6.03
CA LEU A 119 -5.95 -0.83 -6.09
C LEU A 119 -4.88 -0.52 -7.14
N CYS A 120 -3.61 -0.51 -6.73
CA CYS A 120 -2.47 -0.22 -7.58
C CYS A 120 -1.78 -1.50 -8.07
N ASP A 121 -1.52 -1.57 -9.37
CA ASP A 121 -0.86 -2.71 -10.04
C ASP A 121 0.67 -2.71 -9.89
N GLY A 122 1.25 -1.57 -9.48
CA GLY A 122 2.69 -1.39 -9.34
C GLY A 122 3.37 -0.83 -10.60
N ASN A 123 2.61 -0.53 -11.66
CA ASN A 123 3.16 0.10 -12.86
C ASN A 123 3.42 1.60 -12.60
N PRO A 124 4.52 2.15 -13.15
CA PRO A 124 4.83 3.56 -12.98
C PRO A 124 3.83 4.43 -13.75
N ARG A 125 3.28 5.44 -13.08
CA ARG A 125 2.33 6.42 -13.63
C ARG A 125 3.03 7.72 -14.03
N SER A 126 4.10 8.09 -13.34
CA SER A 126 4.87 9.32 -13.60
C SER A 126 6.22 9.07 -14.28
N VAL A 127 6.81 10.10 -14.89
CA VAL A 127 8.17 10.05 -15.46
C VAL A 127 9.21 9.67 -14.40
N GLN A 128 9.08 10.22 -13.19
CA GLN A 128 9.97 9.93 -12.08
C GLN A 128 9.91 8.44 -11.70
N GLU A 129 8.71 7.87 -11.61
CA GLU A 129 8.52 6.44 -11.34
C GLU A 129 9.06 5.54 -12.46
N ARG A 130 8.95 5.98 -13.73
CA ARG A 130 9.52 5.25 -14.88
C ARG A 130 11.04 5.22 -14.82
N VAL A 131 11.68 6.34 -14.47
CA VAL A 131 13.13 6.41 -14.28
C VAL A 131 13.56 5.52 -13.13
N ASP A 132 12.88 5.59 -11.97
CA ASP A 132 13.15 4.73 -10.83
C ASP A 132 12.96 3.23 -11.17
N GLN A 133 11.92 2.88 -11.94
CA GLN A 133 11.73 1.52 -12.46
C GLN A 133 12.90 1.05 -13.31
N TRP A 134 13.34 1.89 -14.24
CA TRP A 134 14.45 1.56 -15.12
C TRP A 134 15.75 1.36 -14.33
N ILE A 135 16.03 2.25 -13.36
CA ILE A 135 17.19 2.10 -12.46
C ILE A 135 17.10 0.78 -11.70
N HIS A 136 15.95 0.47 -11.09
CA HIS A 136 15.74 -0.77 -10.35
C HIS A 136 15.94 -2.01 -11.23
N GLN A 137 15.41 -2.03 -12.46
CA GLN A 137 15.59 -3.14 -13.38
C GLN A 137 17.06 -3.29 -13.82
N TRP A 138 17.76 -2.18 -14.03
CA TRP A 138 19.15 -2.19 -14.45
C TRP A 138 20.08 -2.69 -13.33
N THR A 139 19.92 -2.19 -12.11
CA THR A 139 20.72 -2.66 -10.96
C THR A 139 20.45 -4.12 -10.64
N SER A 140 19.20 -4.57 -10.72
CA SER A 140 18.82 -5.98 -10.48
C SER A 140 19.39 -6.95 -11.53
N ARG A 141 19.79 -6.48 -12.71
CA ARG A 141 20.43 -7.32 -13.75
C ARG A 141 21.94 -7.45 -13.59
N MET A 142 22.56 -6.58 -12.80
CA MET A 142 24.01 -6.58 -12.58
C MET A 142 24.42 -7.26 -11.27
N ALA A 143 23.46 -7.55 -10.38
CA ALA A 143 23.64 -8.30 -9.14
C ALA A 143 23.35 -9.79 -9.38
#